data_AF-A0A9E9I8A3-F1
#
_entry.id   AF-A0A9E9I8A3-F1
#
_cell.length_a   1.000
_cell.length_b   1.000
_cell.length_c   1.000
_cell.angle_alpha   90.00
_cell.angle_beta   90.00
_cell.angle_gamma   90.00
#
_symmetry.space_group_name_H-M   'P 1'
#
loop_
_entity.id
_entity.type
_entity.pdbx_description
1 polymer ?
#
loop_
_entity_poly.entity_id
_entity_poly.type
_entity_poly.pdbx_seq_one_letter_code
_entity_poly.pdbx_strand_id
1 'polypeptide(L)' 'MLTREQIEELMREGAEAFEVGMARDSCPYPLMSAAFATWTRGYQNAAYGAAFSGASHA' A
#
# COMPACT_ATOMS: atom_id res chain seq x y z
N MET A 1 -7.85 15.22 9.55
CA MET A 1 -8.49 14.37 8.52
C MET A 1 -7.66 14.51 7.25
N LEU A 2 -7.36 13.42 6.54
CA LEU A 2 -6.58 13.48 5.30
C LEU A 2 -7.40 14.12 4.17
N THR A 3 -6.77 14.88 3.28
CA THR A 3 -7.39 15.30 2.02
C THR A 3 -7.43 14.15 1.02
N ARG A 4 -8.19 14.33 -0.06
CA ARG A 4 -8.24 13.34 -1.14
C ARG A 4 -6.85 13.11 -1.74
N GLU A 5 -6.12 14.18 -2.00
CA GLU A 5 -4.79 14.14 -2.61
C GLU A 5 -3.81 13.38 -1.71
N GLN A 6 -3.86 13.64 -0.40
CA GLN A 6 -3.05 12.91 0.58
C GLN A 6 -3.40 11.41 0.59
N ILE A 7 -4.68 11.07 0.48
CA ILE A 7 -5.10 9.66 0.41
C ILE A 7 -4.55 8.99 -0.85
N GLU A 8 -4.70 9.64 -2.01
CA GLU A 8 -4.22 9.11 -3.31
C GLU A 8 -2.70 8.94 -3.32
N GLU A 9 -1.96 9.90 -2.75
CA GLU A 9 -0.51 9.82 -2.59
C GLU A 9 -0.09 8.66 -1.68
N LEU A 10 -0.65 8.57 -0.48
CA LEU A 10 -0.34 7.48 0.47
C LEU A 10 -0.68 6.09 -0.10
N MET A 11 -1.80 5.97 -0.83
CA MET A 11 -2.18 4.72 -1.49
C MET A 11 -1.16 4.31 -2.55
N ARG A 12 -0.69 5.27 -3.36
CA ARG A 12 0.32 5.04 -4.39
C ARG A 12 1.67 4.68 -3.76
N GLU A 13 2.13 5.42 -2.76
CA GLU A 13 3.37 5.10 -2.04
C GLU A 13 3.34 3.70 -1.43
N GLY A 14 2.21 3.29 -0.85
CA GLY A 14 2.04 1.94 -0.33
C GLY A 14 2.15 0.88 -1.42
N ALA A 15 1.54 1.11 -2.58
CA ALA A 15 1.64 0.21 -3.72
C ALA A 15 3.08 0.11 -4.27
N GLU A 16 3.75 1.25 -4.47
CA GLU A 16 5.14 1.32 -4.93
C GLU A 16 6.09 0.61 -3.95
N ALA A 17 5.86 0.74 -2.64
CA ALA A 17 6.65 0.03 -1.63
C ALA A 17 6.56 -1.49 -1.80
N PHE A 18 5.39 -2.05 -2.11
CA PHE A 18 5.25 -3.46 -2.43
C PHE A 18 6.03 -3.83 -3.70
N GLU A 19 5.90 -3.04 -4.76
CA GLU A 19 6.56 -3.28 -6.05
C GLU A 19 8.08 -3.32 -5.94
N VAL A 20 8.67 -2.48 -5.08
CA VAL A 20 10.13 -2.48 -4.82
C VAL A 20 10.57 -3.51 -3.76
N GLY A 21 9.65 -4.34 -3.26
CA GLY A 21 9.94 -5.39 -2.28
C GLY A 21 10.23 -4.90 -0.86
N MET A 22 9.79 -3.67 -0.52
CA MET A 22 9.91 -3.14 0.83
C MET A 22 9.03 -3.93 1.80
N ALA A 23 9.55 -4.30 2.96
CA ALA A 23 8.72 -4.97 3.96
C ALA A 23 7.62 -4.03 4.47
N ARG A 24 6.37 -4.52 4.57
CA ARG A 24 5.22 -3.75 5.07
C ARG A 24 5.50 -3.04 6.41
N ASP A 25 6.19 -3.72 7.32
CA ASP A 25 6.49 -3.19 8.66
C ASP A 25 7.58 -2.09 8.64
N SER A 26 8.16 -1.79 7.48
CA SER A 26 9.03 -0.62 7.26
C SER A 26 8.24 0.66 6.92
N CYS A 27 6.90 0.63 6.98
CA CYS A 27 6.05 1.82 6.79
C CYS A 27 6.57 3.03 7.59
N PRO A 28 6.79 4.20 6.95
CA PRO A 28 7.41 5.34 7.62
C PRO A 28 6.46 6.12 8.54
N TYR A 29 5.16 5.81 8.49
CA TYR A 29 4.14 6.55 9.22
C TYR A 29 3.91 5.99 10.63
N PRO A 30 3.58 6.86 11.62
CA PRO A 30 3.28 6.42 12.97
C PRO A 30 2.18 5.37 13.00
N LEU A 31 2.38 4.31 13.78
CA LEU A 31 1.37 3.30 14.06
C LEU A 31 0.08 3.96 14.54
N MET A 32 -1.07 3.44 14.08
CA MET A 32 -2.41 3.98 14.35
C MET A 32 -2.73 5.37 13.78
N SER A 33 -1.88 5.92 12.91
CA SER A 33 -2.24 7.13 12.15
C SER A 33 -3.13 6.80 10.94
N ALA A 34 -3.90 7.79 10.48
CA ALA A 34 -4.64 7.68 9.22
C ALA A 34 -3.69 7.43 8.04
N ALA A 35 -2.51 8.07 8.05
CA ALA A 35 -1.49 7.88 7.03
C ALA A 35 -0.99 6.43 6.98
N PHE A 36 -0.70 5.83 8.14
CA PHE A 36 -0.33 4.42 8.25
C PHE A 36 -1.41 3.50 7.71
N ALA A 37 -2.68 3.73 8.06
CA ALA A 37 -3.79 2.90 7.60
C ALA A 37 -3.98 3.00 6.07
N THR A 38 -3.89 4.20 5.50
CA THR A 38 -4.01 4.43 4.06
C THR A 38 -2.85 3.84 3.28
N TRP A 39 -1.60 4.08 3.72
CA TRP A 39 -0.41 3.48 3.09
C TRP A 39 -0.46 1.96 3.12
N THR A 40 -0.81 1.37 4.27
CA THR A 40 -0.94 -0.09 4.41
C THR A 40 -1.99 -0.65 3.46
N ARG A 41 -3.09 0.08 3.24
CA ARG A 41 -4.14 -0.34 2.30
C ARG A 41 -3.64 -0.33 0.85
N GLY A 42 -2.86 0.66 0.45
CA GLY A 42 -2.21 0.71 -0.86
C GLY A 42 -1.31 -0.51 -1.10
N TYR A 43 -0.44 -0.79 -0.13
CA TYR A 43 0.45 -1.96 -0.14
C TYR A 43 -0.32 -3.28 -0.29
N GLN A 44 -1.35 -3.48 0.55
CA GLN A 44 -2.16 -4.70 0.53
C GLN A 44 -2.91 -4.89 -0.78
N ASN A 45 -3.44 -3.80 -1.36
CA ASN A 45 -4.12 -3.86 -2.64
C ASN A 45 -3.16 -4.29 -3.76
N ALA A 46 -1.93 -3.76 -3.79
CA ALA A 46 -0.91 -4.15 -4.76
C ALA A 46 -0.50 -5.62 -4.61
N ALA A 47 -0.26 -6.06 -3.36
CA ALA A 47 0.05 -7.46 -3.06
C ALA A 47 -1.07 -8.42 -3.47
N TYR A 48 -2.31 -8.07 -3.16
CA TYR A 48 -3.48 -8.84 -3.58
C TYR A 48 -3.59 -8.87 -5.11
N GLY A 49 -3.46 -7.72 -5.78
CA GLY A 49 -3.46 -7.63 -7.24
C GLY A 49 -2.42 -8.56 -7.87
N ALA A 50 -1.18 -8.52 -7.41
CA ALA A 50 -0.11 -9.38 -7.91
C ALA A 50 -0.39 -10.88 -7.71
N ALA A 51 -0.94 -11.26 -6.55
CA ALA A 51 -1.30 -12.65 -6.27
C ALA A 51 -2.39 -13.18 -7.23
N PHE A 52 -3.38 -12.34 -7.57
CA PHE A 52 -4.47 -12.74 -8.47
C PHE A 52 -4.11 -12.62 -9.96
N SER A 53 -3.29 -11.64 -10.35
CA SER A 53 -2.77 -11.55 -11.72
C SER A 53 -1.82 -12.71 -12.06
N GLY A 54 -1.09 -13.24 -11.07
CA GLY A 54 -0.31 -14.48 -11.24
C GLY A 54 -1.15 -15.76 -11.30
N ALA A 55 -2.38 -15.75 -10.79
CA ALA A 55 -3.25 -16.92 -10.72
C ALA A 55 -4.08 -17.17 -12.00
N SER A 56 -4.11 -16.24 -12.96
CA SER A 56 -4.89 -16.37 -14.22
C SER A 56 -4.19 -17.15 -15.35
N HIS A 57 -3.06 -17.83 -15.07
CA HIS A 57 -2.35 -18.67 -16.05
C HIS A 57 -1.74 -19.93 -15.42
N ALA A 58 -2.47 -20.64 -14.56
CA ALA A 58 -2.10 -21.97 -14.08
C ALA A 58 -3.24 -22.97 -14.27
#